data_AF-A0A6J1N635-F1
#
_entry.id   AF-A0A6J1N635-F1
#
_cell.length_a   1.000
_cell.length_b   1.000
_cell.length_c   1.000
_cell.angle_alpha   90.00
_cell.angle_beta   90.00
_cell.angle_gamma   90.00
#
_symmetry.space_group_name_H-M   'P 1'
#
loop_
_entity.id
_entity.type
_entity.pdbx_description
1 polymer ?
#
loop_
_entity_poly.entity_id
_entity_poly.type
_entity_poly.pdbx_seq_one_letter_code
_entity_poly.pdbx_strand_id
1 'polypeptide(L)'
;MSQSQYSLSWEDHPKNICNGLSYLQQNGEFVDMTLAADGHFVKVHQVIMALSSPFIKDLIASANCPHPVIVLNKISQSTLLSILEYIYTGEVMVAIENIRDLIDAAKELHIKGLQEMNLSVPRAEYQHADHESLSTDTTCLHIEEDDIPYCEIQKQTDKINCHDMEVVATGPINMGVIQNSSDHGGLNELCFSEGRTVALQPETDKRSTVLPDMEPKKTNTLQYTVSAQGSLQLILNRFLYYLKYTKQDHTRQWRCVDYLTRTKCPAVVITKGNMVLQRILAHKHLFHDKKILKKVMANNVFTAFDDAEQTGLKLKDKQTESNPDSE
;
A
#
# COMPACT_ATOMS: atom_id res chain seq x y z
N MET A 1 -12.65 53.93 13.97
CA MET A 1 -12.00 52.98 14.90
C MET A 1 -11.37 51.90 14.04
N SER A 2 -10.05 51.81 13.99
CA SER A 2 -9.36 50.72 13.29
C SER A 2 -9.52 49.43 14.10
N GLN A 3 -10.15 48.41 13.52
CA GLN A 3 -10.28 47.10 14.16
C GLN A 3 -8.93 46.37 14.12
N SER A 4 -8.44 45.97 15.29
CA SER A 4 -7.26 45.12 15.41
C SER A 4 -7.58 43.71 14.93
N GLN A 5 -6.71 43.13 14.11
CA GLN A 5 -6.80 41.73 13.65
C GLN A 5 -5.65 40.90 14.22
N TYR A 6 -5.92 39.62 14.45
CA TYR A 6 -4.93 38.62 14.85
C TYR A 6 -4.74 37.61 13.73
N SER A 7 -3.49 37.23 13.45
CA SER A 7 -3.15 36.14 12.53
C SER A 7 -2.64 34.95 13.34
N LEU A 8 -3.19 33.77 13.08
CA LEU A 8 -2.80 32.50 13.70
C LEU A 8 -2.27 31.58 12.61
N SER A 9 -1.17 30.89 12.89
CA SER A 9 -0.62 29.86 12.00
C SER A 9 -0.40 28.57 12.78
N TRP A 10 -0.59 27.44 12.11
CA TRP A 10 -0.31 26.12 12.67
C TRP A 10 0.74 25.44 11.80
N GLU A 11 1.98 25.43 12.29
CA GLU A 11 3.16 24.94 11.56
C GLU A 11 3.01 23.46 11.12
N ASP A 12 2.45 22.62 11.97
CA ASP A 12 2.24 21.19 11.69
C ASP A 12 0.99 20.89 10.85
N HIS A 13 0.20 21.89 10.46
CA HIS A 13 -1.06 21.67 9.74
C HIS A 13 -0.87 20.84 8.46
N PRO A 14 0.07 21.14 7.54
CA PRO A 14 0.25 20.35 6.32
C PRO A 14 0.58 18.88 6.61
N LYS A 15 1.48 18.64 7.57
CA LYS A 15 1.88 17.30 8.00
C LYS A 15 0.70 16.53 8.64
N ASN A 16 -0.11 17.21 9.44
CA ASN A 16 -1.31 16.63 10.02
C ASN A 16 -2.31 16.21 8.94
N ILE A 17 -2.53 17.04 7.91
CA ILE A 17 -3.41 16.72 6.78
C ILE A 17 -2.88 15.52 5.98
N CYS A 18 -1.60 15.52 5.58
CA CYS A 18 -1.03 14.40 4.82
C CYS A 18 -1.11 13.08 5.60
N ASN A 19 -0.72 13.08 6.88
CA ASN A 19 -0.79 11.89 7.73
C ASN A 19 -2.23 11.43 7.95
N GLY A 20 -3.16 12.37 8.14
CA GLY A 20 -4.59 12.07 8.29
C GLY A 20 -5.16 11.40 7.04
N LEU A 21 -4.89 11.95 5.86
CA LEU A 21 -5.36 11.39 4.58
C LEU A 21 -4.78 10.01 4.29
N SER A 22 -3.49 9.82 4.58
CA SER A 22 -2.83 8.50 4.47
C SER A 22 -3.48 7.48 5.42
N TYR A 23 -3.79 7.89 6.66
CA TYR A 23 -4.47 7.04 7.64
C TYR A 23 -5.89 6.65 7.19
N LEU A 24 -6.69 7.62 6.71
CA LEU A 24 -8.03 7.38 6.18
C LEU A 24 -7.98 6.40 5.00
N GLN A 25 -7.01 6.55 4.10
CA GLN A 25 -6.87 5.66 2.93
C GLN A 25 -6.55 4.23 3.36
N GLN A 26 -5.60 4.06 4.29
CA GLN A 26 -5.22 2.75 4.79
C GLN A 26 -6.36 2.04 5.52
N ASN A 27 -7.26 2.80 6.15
CA ASN A 27 -8.44 2.26 6.81
C ASN A 27 -9.65 2.09 5.88
N GLY A 28 -9.57 2.59 4.64
CA GLY A 28 -10.69 2.59 3.69
C GLY A 28 -11.85 3.50 4.11
N GLU A 29 -11.55 4.56 4.87
CA GLU A 29 -12.51 5.57 5.31
C GLU A 29 -12.62 6.66 4.25
N PHE A 30 -13.84 7.09 3.91
CA PHE A 30 -14.12 8.14 2.91
C PHE A 30 -13.54 7.91 1.51
N VAL A 31 -13.13 6.68 1.20
CA VAL A 31 -12.69 6.28 -0.13
C VAL A 31 -13.88 6.13 -1.07
N ASP A 32 -13.74 6.71 -2.25
CA ASP A 32 -14.79 6.91 -3.26
C ASP A 32 -14.30 6.51 -4.67
N MET A 33 -13.15 5.84 -4.76
CA MET A 33 -12.61 5.26 -5.99
C MET A 33 -11.88 3.94 -5.71
N THR A 34 -11.71 3.11 -6.73
CA THR A 34 -10.82 1.93 -6.69
C THR A 34 -9.89 1.88 -7.89
N LEU A 35 -8.61 1.61 -7.64
CA LEU A 35 -7.63 1.28 -8.66
C LEU A 35 -7.43 -0.24 -8.65
N ALA A 36 -7.47 -0.86 -9.82
CA ALA A 36 -7.21 -2.27 -9.98
C ALA A 36 -5.91 -2.47 -10.77
N ALA A 37 -4.94 -3.20 -10.25
CA ALA A 37 -3.69 -3.51 -10.95
C ALA A 37 -3.28 -4.95 -10.63
N ASP A 38 -2.91 -5.72 -11.66
CA ASP A 38 -2.46 -7.11 -11.49
C ASP A 38 -3.41 -7.96 -10.61
N GLY A 39 -4.71 -7.88 -10.88
CA GLY A 39 -5.76 -8.57 -10.10
C GLY A 39 -6.01 -8.04 -8.68
N HIS A 40 -5.30 -7.00 -8.25
CA HIS A 40 -5.44 -6.40 -6.92
C HIS A 40 -6.23 -5.10 -6.97
N PHE A 41 -7.15 -4.94 -6.02
CA PHE A 41 -8.01 -3.76 -5.91
C PHE A 41 -7.60 -2.94 -4.69
N VAL A 42 -7.33 -1.64 -4.91
CA VAL A 42 -6.96 -0.69 -3.86
C VAL A 42 -7.95 0.46 -3.84
N LYS A 43 -8.61 0.67 -2.69
CA LYS A 43 -9.53 1.79 -2.49
C LYS A 43 -8.74 3.07 -2.21
N VAL A 44 -9.15 4.17 -2.84
CA VAL A 44 -8.47 5.47 -2.79
C VAL A 44 -9.48 6.61 -2.79
N HIS A 45 -8.99 7.82 -2.53
CA HIS A 45 -9.79 9.04 -2.57
C HIS A 45 -9.65 9.74 -3.92
N GLN A 46 -10.75 9.98 -4.62
CA GLN A 46 -10.80 10.67 -5.92
C GLN A 46 -10.06 12.01 -5.88
N VAL A 47 -10.31 12.81 -4.84
CA VAL A 47 -9.71 14.14 -4.70
C VAL A 47 -8.18 14.10 -4.65
N ILE A 48 -7.63 13.10 -3.97
CA ILE A 48 -6.17 12.94 -3.85
C ILE A 48 -5.58 12.48 -5.18
N MET A 49 -6.23 11.53 -5.85
CA MET A 49 -5.81 11.09 -7.19
C MET A 49 -5.87 12.22 -8.22
N ALA A 50 -6.93 13.04 -8.19
CA ALA A 50 -7.12 14.16 -9.10
C ALA A 50 -6.12 15.31 -8.87
N LEU A 51 -5.68 15.53 -7.63
CA LEU A 51 -4.63 16.50 -7.32
C LEU A 51 -3.27 16.04 -7.86
N SER A 52 -2.97 14.76 -7.71
CA SER A 52 -1.69 14.15 -8.06
C SER A 52 -1.55 13.82 -9.55
N SER A 53 -2.67 13.59 -10.25
CA SER A 53 -2.71 13.23 -11.67
C SER A 53 -3.77 14.05 -12.42
N PRO A 54 -3.36 14.98 -13.30
CA PRO A 54 -4.27 15.67 -14.20
C PRO A 54 -5.02 14.69 -15.12
N PHE A 55 -4.36 13.62 -15.56
CA PHE A 55 -4.97 12.59 -16.38
C PHE A 55 -6.12 11.88 -15.68
N ILE A 56 -5.91 11.41 -14.44
CA ILE A 56 -6.96 10.75 -13.66
C ILE A 56 -8.08 11.73 -13.32
N LYS A 57 -7.77 13.00 -13.04
CA LYS A 57 -8.79 14.05 -12.84
C LYS A 57 -9.74 14.14 -14.04
N ASP A 58 -9.19 14.27 -15.24
CA ASP A 58 -9.98 14.39 -16.47
C ASP A 58 -10.77 13.11 -16.76
N LEU A 59 -10.17 11.94 -16.48
CA LEU A 59 -10.82 10.64 -16.60
C LEU A 59 -12.04 10.51 -15.68
N ILE A 60 -11.91 10.87 -14.40
CA ILE A 60 -13.05 10.87 -13.44
C ILE A 60 -14.13 11.85 -13.90
N ALA A 61 -13.74 13.05 -14.32
CA ALA A 61 -14.68 14.09 -14.74
C ALA A 61 -15.45 13.70 -16.02
N SER A 62 -14.87 12.84 -16.87
CA SER A 62 -15.50 12.41 -18.12
C SER A 62 -16.70 11.48 -17.94
N ALA A 63 -16.83 10.81 -16.79
CA ALA A 63 -17.87 9.83 -16.55
C ALA A 63 -18.49 10.01 -15.16
N ASN A 64 -19.79 10.32 -15.12
CA ASN A 64 -20.51 10.45 -13.87
C ASN A 64 -20.76 9.06 -13.27
N CYS A 65 -19.87 8.61 -12.39
CA CYS A 65 -19.94 7.33 -11.71
C CYS A 65 -19.75 7.53 -10.20
N PRO A 66 -20.60 6.93 -9.35
CA PRO A 66 -20.53 7.15 -7.91
C PRO A 66 -19.25 6.59 -7.28
N HIS A 67 -18.70 5.51 -7.86
CA HIS A 67 -17.46 4.89 -7.39
C HIS A 67 -16.66 4.32 -8.58
N PRO A 68 -15.85 5.14 -9.29
CA PRO A 68 -15.05 4.69 -10.42
C PRO A 68 -14.09 3.56 -10.03
N VAL A 69 -14.02 2.54 -10.89
CA VAL A 69 -12.99 1.50 -10.84
C VAL A 69 -12.10 1.64 -12.08
N ILE A 70 -10.86 2.07 -11.87
CA ILE A 70 -9.88 2.24 -12.96
C ILE A 70 -8.95 1.04 -12.96
N VAL A 71 -8.97 0.26 -14.04
CA VAL A 71 -8.13 -0.93 -14.19
C VAL A 71 -6.82 -0.51 -14.85
N LEU A 72 -5.75 -0.41 -14.08
CA LEU A 72 -4.41 -0.09 -14.52
C LEU A 72 -3.73 -1.33 -15.11
N ASN A 73 -3.54 -1.32 -16.42
CA ASN A 73 -2.89 -2.41 -17.09
C ASN A 73 -1.36 -2.24 -17.09
N LYS A 74 -0.60 -3.35 -17.19
CA LYS A 74 0.88 -3.37 -17.19
C LYS A 74 1.55 -2.75 -15.95
N ILE A 75 0.78 -2.36 -14.93
CA ILE A 75 1.30 -1.89 -13.65
C ILE A 75 1.20 -3.04 -12.66
N SER A 76 2.34 -3.41 -12.06
CA SER A 76 2.38 -4.45 -11.03
C SER A 76 1.71 -3.95 -9.74
N GLN A 77 1.23 -4.87 -8.90
CA GLN A 77 0.72 -4.52 -7.56
C GLN A 77 1.75 -3.71 -6.76
N SER A 78 3.03 -4.11 -6.78
CA SER A 78 4.10 -3.40 -6.07
C SER A 78 4.27 -1.98 -6.57
N THR A 79 4.27 -1.78 -7.88
CA THR A 79 4.40 -0.45 -8.50
C THR A 79 3.21 0.43 -8.13
N LEU A 80 1.98 -0.09 -8.19
CA LEU A 80 0.79 0.64 -7.75
C LEU A 80 0.90 1.08 -6.28
N LEU A 81 1.33 0.18 -5.40
CA LEU A 81 1.48 0.52 -3.97
C LEU A 81 2.56 1.59 -3.76
N SER A 82 3.67 1.55 -4.49
CA SER A 82 4.70 2.59 -4.45
C SER A 82 4.20 3.94 -4.95
N ILE A 83 3.40 3.97 -6.02
CA ILE A 83 2.75 5.20 -6.50
C ILE A 83 1.81 5.77 -5.43
N LEU A 84 0.98 4.92 -4.83
CA LEU A 84 0.04 5.35 -3.80
C LEU A 84 0.76 5.82 -2.53
N GLU A 85 1.83 5.15 -2.13
CA GLU A 85 2.67 5.62 -1.02
C GLU A 85 3.18 7.03 -1.31
N TYR A 86 3.81 7.24 -2.47
CA TYR A 86 4.27 8.56 -2.90
C TYR A 86 3.16 9.61 -2.91
N ILE A 87 1.97 9.28 -3.44
CA ILE A 87 0.83 10.19 -3.50
C ILE A 87 0.34 10.62 -2.11
N TYR A 88 0.31 9.70 -1.14
CA TYR A 88 -0.27 9.95 0.18
C TYR A 88 0.73 10.47 1.21
N THR A 89 2.03 10.24 1.03
CA THR A 89 3.08 10.65 1.98
C THR A 89 4.01 11.72 1.40
N GLY A 90 4.08 11.86 0.08
CA GLY A 90 5.05 12.69 -0.63
C GLY A 90 6.41 12.01 -0.85
N GLU A 91 6.63 10.81 -0.33
CA GLU A 91 7.89 10.08 -0.43
C GLU A 91 7.68 8.58 -0.61
N VAL A 92 8.60 7.91 -1.30
CA VAL A 92 8.55 6.45 -1.47
C VAL A 92 9.96 5.89 -1.53
N MET A 93 10.18 4.73 -0.91
CA MET A 93 11.44 4.00 -1.04
C MET A 93 11.24 2.79 -1.94
N VAL A 94 11.98 2.74 -3.04
CA VAL A 94 11.90 1.68 -4.05
C VAL A 94 13.29 1.11 -4.32
N ALA A 95 13.36 -0.20 -4.58
CA ALA A 95 14.60 -0.87 -4.98
C ALA A 95 15.06 -0.34 -6.35
N ILE A 96 16.38 -0.27 -6.56
CA ILE A 96 16.97 0.25 -7.81
C ILE A 96 16.48 -0.52 -9.04
N GLU A 97 16.20 -1.81 -8.90
CA GLU A 97 15.64 -2.64 -9.97
C GLU A 97 14.20 -2.24 -10.37
N ASN A 98 13.40 -1.76 -9.41
CA ASN A 98 11.99 -1.42 -9.62
C ASN A 98 11.75 0.08 -9.90
N ILE A 99 12.82 0.91 -9.86
CA ILE A 99 12.67 2.35 -10.06
C ILE A 99 12.18 2.70 -11.46
N ARG A 100 12.60 1.94 -12.48
CA ARG A 100 12.14 2.17 -13.87
C ARG A 100 10.65 1.95 -13.99
N ASP A 101 10.16 0.82 -13.47
CA ASP A 101 8.73 0.50 -13.47
C ASP A 101 7.91 1.57 -12.75
N LEU A 102 8.42 2.12 -11.64
CA LEU A 102 7.78 3.25 -10.95
C LEU A 102 7.70 4.48 -11.85
N ILE A 103 8.82 4.89 -12.46
CA ILE A 103 8.88 6.10 -13.29
C ILE A 103 8.04 5.95 -14.56
N ASP A 104 8.06 4.79 -15.21
CA ASP A 104 7.27 4.53 -16.41
C ASP A 104 5.77 4.54 -16.10
N ALA A 105 5.36 3.88 -15.01
CA ALA A 105 3.97 3.94 -14.54
C ALA A 105 3.56 5.36 -14.11
N ALA A 106 4.46 6.11 -13.46
CA ALA A 106 4.19 7.49 -13.10
C ALA A 106 4.02 8.41 -14.31
N LYS A 107 4.77 8.18 -15.39
CA LYS A 107 4.60 8.88 -16.67
C LYS A 107 3.25 8.54 -17.31
N GLU A 108 2.91 7.26 -17.37
CA GLU A 108 1.63 6.80 -17.95
C GLU A 108 0.42 7.33 -17.17
N LEU A 109 0.52 7.45 -15.86
CA LEU A 109 -0.52 8.02 -15.02
C LEU A 109 -0.41 9.54 -14.84
N HIS A 110 0.55 10.20 -15.48
CA HIS A 110 0.83 11.63 -15.36
C HIS A 110 0.93 12.10 -13.88
N ILE A 111 1.65 11.34 -13.06
CA ILE A 111 1.84 11.65 -11.64
C ILE A 111 2.83 12.82 -11.52
N LYS A 112 2.34 13.94 -10.97
CA LYS A 112 3.17 15.13 -10.71
C LYS A 112 4.38 14.79 -9.85
N GLY A 113 5.52 15.42 -10.14
CA GLY A 113 6.78 15.20 -9.43
C GLY A 113 7.55 13.94 -9.83
N LEU A 114 6.88 12.90 -10.35
CA LEU A 114 7.53 11.68 -10.84
C LEU A 114 7.62 11.59 -12.37
N GLN A 115 6.60 12.09 -13.10
CA GLN A 115 6.55 11.99 -14.57
C GLN A 115 7.72 12.69 -15.28
N GLU A 116 8.31 13.72 -14.66
CA GLU A 116 9.43 14.51 -15.20
C GLU A 116 10.79 13.88 -14.90
N MET A 117 10.84 12.82 -14.09
CA MET A 117 12.11 12.18 -13.77
C MET A 117 12.68 11.45 -15.00
N ASN A 118 13.90 11.83 -15.35
CA ASN A 118 14.71 11.16 -16.36
C ASN A 118 15.79 10.35 -15.66
N LEU A 119 15.63 9.04 -15.64
CA LEU A 119 16.68 8.14 -15.18
C LEU A 119 17.75 8.08 -16.26
N SER A 120 18.85 8.80 -16.08
CA SER A 120 20.09 8.57 -16.83
C SER A 120 20.69 7.26 -16.35
N VAL A 121 20.12 6.16 -16.81
CA VAL A 121 20.76 4.86 -16.67
C VAL A 121 22.07 4.95 -17.45
N PRO A 122 23.25 4.72 -16.85
CA PRO A 122 24.48 4.55 -17.61
C PRO A 122 24.23 3.43 -18.59
N ARG A 123 24.06 3.77 -19.86
CA ARG A 123 24.06 2.82 -20.95
C ARG A 123 25.46 2.22 -20.87
N ALA A 124 25.58 0.96 -20.47
CA ALA A 124 26.83 0.24 -20.65
C ALA A 124 27.02 0.12 -22.17
N GLU A 125 27.66 1.13 -22.73
CA GLU A 125 28.17 1.13 -24.09
C GLU A 125 29.28 0.09 -24.12
N TYR A 126 28.95 -1.13 -24.52
CA TYR A 126 29.93 -2.02 -25.12
C TYR A 126 30.15 -1.54 -26.54
N GLN A 127 30.95 -0.47 -26.68
CA GLN A 127 31.60 -0.17 -27.95
C GLN A 127 32.90 -0.95 -27.98
N HIS A 128 32.97 -1.87 -28.94
CA HIS A 128 34.21 -2.44 -29.40
C HIS A 128 35.17 -1.31 -29.76
N ALA A 129 36.35 -1.33 -29.15
CA ALA A 129 37.45 -0.48 -29.54
C ALA A 129 38.01 -0.96 -30.88
N ASP A 130 38.05 -0.07 -31.86
CA ASP A 130 39.08 -0.04 -32.89
C ASP A 130 39.36 1.42 -33.28
N HIS A 131 40.57 1.85 -32.88
CA HIS A 131 41.51 2.80 -33.50
C HIS A 131 41.08 4.16 -34.13
N GLU A 132 41.72 5.23 -33.60
CA GLU A 132 42.59 6.19 -34.34
C GLU A 132 42.26 7.72 -34.27
N SER A 133 43.05 8.40 -33.42
CA SER A 133 43.70 9.74 -33.53
C SER A 133 42.95 11.09 -33.70
N LEU A 134 43.38 12.05 -32.86
CA LEU A 134 43.53 13.53 -33.02
C LEU A 134 42.23 14.35 -33.26
N SER A 135 41.96 15.51 -32.64
CA SER A 135 42.78 16.63 -32.17
C SER A 135 41.96 17.57 -31.26
N THR A 136 42.62 18.21 -30.30
CA THR A 136 42.39 19.56 -29.72
C THR A 136 41.06 20.28 -29.99
N ASP A 137 40.34 20.71 -28.94
CA ASP A 137 40.53 22.08 -28.44
C ASP A 137 39.93 22.33 -27.05
N THR A 138 40.62 23.22 -26.34
CA THR A 138 40.31 23.72 -25.01
C THR A 138 39.29 24.84 -25.08
N THR A 139 38.19 24.76 -24.33
CA THR A 139 37.66 25.96 -23.67
C THR A 139 37.00 25.57 -22.35
N CYS A 140 37.76 25.73 -21.27
CA CYS A 140 37.23 25.80 -19.93
C CYS A 140 36.71 27.22 -19.68
N LEU A 141 35.46 27.33 -19.22
CA LEU A 141 35.05 28.45 -18.37
C LEU A 141 34.62 27.88 -17.01
N HIS A 142 35.53 28.08 -16.05
CA HIS A 142 35.29 28.25 -14.61
C HIS A 142 34.15 29.25 -14.34
N ILE A 143 33.46 29.36 -13.20
CA ILE A 143 33.28 28.73 -11.87
C ILE A 143 32.02 29.52 -11.34
N GLU A 144 31.04 28.98 -10.62
CA GLU A 144 30.99 29.00 -9.15
C GLU A 144 30.03 27.92 -8.62
N GLU A 145 30.58 27.20 -7.66
CA GLU A 145 30.05 26.09 -6.89
C GLU A 145 29.11 26.59 -5.79
N ASP A 146 28.10 25.77 -5.44
CA ASP A 146 27.73 25.54 -4.05
C ASP A 146 27.06 24.15 -3.95
N ASP A 147 27.93 23.16 -3.75
CA ASP A 147 27.84 21.95 -2.90
C ASP A 147 26.51 21.22 -2.67
N ILE A 148 26.35 20.07 -3.35
CA ILE A 148 25.95 18.80 -2.69
C ILE A 148 26.74 17.62 -3.31
N PRO A 149 27.66 16.96 -2.58
CA PRO A 149 28.48 15.86 -3.12
C PRO A 149 27.74 14.52 -3.24
N TYR A 150 27.96 13.84 -4.36
CA TYR A 150 27.43 12.55 -4.76
C TYR A 150 28.39 11.38 -4.43
N CYS A 151 27.75 10.28 -3.97
CA CYS A 151 28.07 8.84 -3.84
C CYS A 151 29.48 8.24 -3.99
N GLU A 152 29.71 7.14 -3.23
CA GLU A 152 30.22 5.86 -3.79
C GLU A 152 30.07 4.67 -2.80
N ILE A 153 29.52 3.52 -3.24
CA ILE A 153 29.85 2.21 -2.64
C ILE A 153 30.02 1.17 -3.77
N GLN A 154 31.18 0.52 -3.69
CA GLN A 154 31.78 -0.45 -4.61
C GLN A 154 30.95 -1.73 -4.79
N LYS A 155 30.91 -2.24 -6.02
CA LYS A 155 30.45 -3.59 -6.36
C LYS A 155 31.59 -4.60 -6.16
N GLN A 156 31.28 -5.76 -5.61
CA GLN A 156 32.07 -6.97 -5.80
C GLN A 156 31.12 -8.09 -6.27
N THR A 157 31.49 -8.66 -7.40
CA THR A 157 30.79 -9.67 -8.19
C THR A 157 31.07 -11.06 -7.65
N ASP A 158 30.12 -11.98 -7.81
CA ASP A 158 30.46 -13.38 -8.08
C ASP A 158 29.46 -14.03 -9.05
N LYS A 159 30.05 -14.90 -9.87
CA LYS A 159 29.60 -15.44 -11.16
C LYS A 159 28.48 -16.48 -11.04
N ILE A 160 27.72 -16.71 -12.11
CA ILE A 160 27.52 -18.00 -12.84
C ILE A 160 26.38 -17.87 -13.88
N ASN A 161 26.77 -18.07 -15.16
CA ASN A 161 26.15 -18.65 -16.38
C ASN A 161 24.67 -19.19 -16.29
N CYS A 162 23.79 -19.24 -17.30
CA CYS A 162 23.89 -19.44 -18.76
C CYS A 162 22.56 -19.08 -19.51
N HIS A 163 22.69 -18.68 -20.79
CA HIS A 163 21.89 -19.06 -21.99
C HIS A 163 20.39 -18.69 -22.16
N ASP A 164 20.16 -17.83 -23.16
CA ASP A 164 19.24 -17.91 -24.30
C ASP A 164 17.77 -18.38 -24.11
N MET A 165 16.81 -17.47 -24.33
CA MET A 165 15.90 -17.58 -25.49
C MET A 165 15.15 -16.25 -25.77
N GLU A 166 14.80 -16.09 -27.05
CA GLU A 166 14.53 -14.85 -27.79
C GLU A 166 13.09 -14.29 -27.65
N VAL A 167 12.99 -13.05 -28.10
CA VAL A 167 11.94 -12.02 -27.99
C VAL A 167 10.75 -12.25 -28.93
N VAL A 168 9.52 -11.87 -28.54
CA VAL A 168 8.57 -11.21 -29.47
C VAL A 168 7.75 -10.14 -28.73
N ALA A 169 7.90 -8.89 -29.17
CA ALA A 169 7.05 -7.76 -28.80
C ALA A 169 5.80 -7.69 -29.69
N THR A 170 4.63 -7.33 -29.16
CA THR A 170 3.61 -6.56 -29.91
C THR A 170 2.65 -5.80 -28.97
N GLY A 171 2.43 -4.51 -29.27
CA GLY A 171 1.14 -3.83 -29.07
C GLY A 171 0.96 -2.92 -27.84
N PRO A 172 0.41 -1.69 -28.01
CA PRO A 172 -0.16 -0.91 -26.91
C PRO A 172 -1.44 -1.61 -26.43
N ILE A 173 -1.69 -1.65 -25.12
CA ILE A 173 -2.83 -2.38 -24.56
C ILE A 173 -3.96 -1.41 -24.19
N ASN A 174 -5.17 -1.84 -24.51
CA ASN A 174 -6.45 -1.19 -24.33
C ASN A 174 -6.82 -0.98 -22.85
N MET A 175 -7.28 0.22 -22.48
CA MET A 175 -7.81 0.56 -21.14
C MET A 175 -9.34 0.66 -21.21
N GLY A 176 -10.06 -0.24 -20.55
CA GLY A 176 -11.52 -0.26 -20.51
C GLY A 176 -12.07 0.17 -19.16
N VAL A 177 -13.05 1.07 -19.14
CA VAL A 177 -13.89 1.37 -17.98
C VAL A 177 -15.01 0.33 -17.94
N ILE A 178 -15.07 -0.48 -16.89
CA ILE A 178 -16.19 -1.42 -16.69
C ILE A 178 -17.29 -0.69 -15.94
N GLN A 179 -18.39 -0.40 -16.62
CA GLN A 179 -19.60 0.15 -16.02
C GLN A 179 -20.51 -1.00 -15.58
N ASN A 180 -20.78 -1.11 -14.28
CA ASN A 180 -21.88 -1.93 -13.77
C ASN A 180 -23.17 -1.10 -13.82
N SER A 181 -23.99 -1.28 -14.85
CA SER A 181 -25.34 -0.72 -14.92
C SER A 181 -26.29 -1.56 -14.08
N SER A 182 -26.81 -0.98 -13.00
CA SER A 182 -28.00 -1.48 -12.31
C SER A 182 -29.05 -0.37 -12.39
N ASP A 183 -29.93 -0.49 -13.37
CA ASP A 183 -31.06 0.42 -13.58
C ASP A 183 -32.33 -0.14 -12.92
N HIS A 184 -32.94 0.68 -12.07
CA HIS A 184 -34.33 0.57 -11.65
C HIS A 184 -35.03 1.93 -11.89
N GLY A 185 -36.07 1.93 -12.75
CA GLY A 185 -37.32 2.67 -12.49
C GLY A 185 -37.82 3.75 -13.48
N GLY A 186 -38.85 3.40 -14.27
CA GLY A 186 -40.01 4.24 -14.71
C GLY A 186 -39.84 5.10 -15.97
N LEU A 187 -40.82 5.31 -16.89
CA LEU A 187 -42.27 5.05 -16.99
C LEU A 187 -42.73 5.24 -18.47
N ASN A 188 -43.82 4.55 -18.86
CA ASN A 188 -44.81 4.80 -19.94
C ASN A 188 -44.39 4.81 -21.44
N GLU A 189 -44.86 3.82 -22.22
CA GLU A 189 -45.93 3.98 -23.23
C GLU A 189 -46.37 2.64 -23.85
N LEU A 190 -47.59 2.64 -24.38
CA LEU A 190 -48.48 1.53 -24.75
C LEU A 190 -48.05 0.71 -25.98
N CYS A 191 -48.32 -0.61 -25.99
CA CYS A 191 -49.14 -1.26 -27.03
C CYS A 191 -49.48 -2.74 -26.76
N PHE A 192 -50.63 -3.13 -27.30
CA PHE A 192 -51.39 -4.38 -27.19
C PHE A 192 -50.69 -5.65 -27.70
N SER A 193 -50.90 -6.80 -27.04
CA SER A 193 -51.87 -7.83 -27.50
C SER A 193 -51.65 -9.21 -26.84
N GLU A 194 -52.79 -9.80 -26.43
CA GLU A 194 -53.13 -11.23 -26.40
C GLU A 194 -52.43 -12.23 -25.44
N GLY A 195 -53.24 -12.76 -24.50
CA GLY A 195 -53.39 -14.22 -24.43
C GLY A 195 -53.22 -14.89 -23.07
N ARG A 196 -54.37 -15.12 -22.41
CA ARG A 196 -54.70 -16.25 -21.51
C ARG A 196 -54.19 -16.26 -20.06
N THR A 197 -55.15 -15.96 -19.19
CA THR A 197 -55.36 -16.44 -17.82
C THR A 197 -55.20 -17.95 -17.66
N VAL A 198 -54.53 -18.40 -16.58
CA VAL A 198 -55.07 -19.38 -15.61
C VAL A 198 -54.48 -19.07 -14.24
N ALA A 199 -55.35 -18.72 -13.29
CA ALA A 199 -55.04 -18.62 -11.86
C ALA A 199 -54.94 -20.02 -11.25
N LEU A 200 -54.05 -20.22 -10.28
CA LEU A 200 -54.13 -21.20 -9.18
C LEU A 200 -52.96 -20.94 -8.20
N GLN A 201 -53.27 -20.36 -7.04
CA GLN A 201 -52.63 -20.67 -5.76
C GLN A 201 -53.58 -21.64 -5.01
N PRO A 202 -53.23 -22.30 -3.88
CA PRO A 202 -52.01 -22.25 -3.06
C PRO A 202 -51.50 -23.67 -2.67
N GLU A 203 -50.51 -23.72 -1.76
CA GLU A 203 -50.38 -24.66 -0.61
C GLU A 203 -48.96 -25.24 -0.40
N THR A 204 -48.40 -24.84 0.75
CA THR A 204 -47.67 -25.65 1.75
C THR A 204 -46.26 -26.22 1.49
N ASP A 205 -45.36 -25.76 2.37
CA ASP A 205 -44.29 -26.47 3.08
C ASP A 205 -43.35 -27.40 2.30
N LYS A 206 -42.07 -26.99 2.25
CA LYS A 206 -40.91 -27.86 2.44
C LYS A 206 -39.66 -27.07 2.82
N ARG A 207 -39.36 -27.14 4.12
CA ARG A 207 -38.05 -27.18 4.78
C ARG A 207 -36.84 -27.23 3.82
N SER A 208 -36.09 -26.13 3.75
CA SER A 208 -34.68 -26.13 3.34
C SER A 208 -33.86 -25.31 4.33
N THR A 209 -32.98 -26.03 5.01
CA THR A 209 -31.85 -25.58 5.80
C THR A 209 -31.07 -24.46 5.10
N VAL A 210 -31.08 -23.26 5.68
CA VAL A 210 -30.16 -22.18 5.34
C VAL A 210 -29.10 -22.11 6.42
N LEU A 211 -27.87 -22.40 6.01
CA LEU A 211 -26.64 -22.18 6.77
C LEU A 211 -26.54 -20.69 7.14
N PRO A 212 -26.09 -20.31 8.35
CA PRO A 212 -25.87 -18.91 8.65
C PRO A 212 -24.74 -18.38 7.76
N ASP A 213 -25.13 -17.43 6.92
CA ASP A 213 -24.28 -16.59 6.10
C ASP A 213 -23.35 -15.79 7.02
N MET A 214 -22.19 -16.38 7.34
CA MET A 214 -21.07 -15.71 7.97
C MET A 214 -20.26 -15.02 6.88
N GLU A 215 -20.82 -13.98 6.28
CA GLU A 215 -19.98 -12.96 5.66
C GLU A 215 -19.17 -12.28 6.79
N PRO A 216 -17.83 -12.30 6.75
CA PRO A 216 -17.05 -11.57 7.72
C PRO A 216 -17.21 -10.09 7.39
N LYS A 217 -18.16 -9.43 8.07
CA LYS A 217 -18.10 -8.00 8.32
C LYS A 217 -16.68 -7.73 8.80
N LYS A 218 -15.84 -7.07 8.00
CA LYS A 218 -14.50 -6.63 8.39
C LYS A 218 -14.65 -5.62 9.51
N THR A 219 -14.83 -6.13 10.72
CA THR A 219 -14.66 -5.37 11.94
C THR A 219 -13.19 -4.95 11.95
N ASN A 220 -12.96 -3.67 12.21
CA ASN A 220 -11.64 -3.05 12.30
C ASN A 220 -10.90 -3.54 13.57
N THR A 221 -10.91 -4.84 13.82
CA THR A 221 -10.39 -5.51 15.02
C THR A 221 -8.90 -5.70 14.83
N LEU A 222 -8.12 -5.11 15.73
CA LEU A 222 -6.69 -5.37 15.80
C LEU A 222 -6.44 -6.87 15.98
N GLN A 223 -5.40 -7.37 15.30
CA GLN A 223 -4.97 -8.75 15.39
C GLN A 223 -3.66 -8.84 16.17
N TYR A 224 -3.55 -9.82 17.03
CA TYR A 224 -2.41 -10.04 17.91
C TYR A 224 -1.80 -11.41 17.67
N THR A 225 -0.52 -11.56 17.96
CA THR A 225 0.21 -12.84 17.91
C THR A 225 1.28 -12.81 18.99
N VAL A 226 1.92 -13.96 19.23
CA VAL A 226 3.10 -14.04 20.11
C VAL A 226 4.32 -14.56 19.36
N SER A 227 5.50 -14.11 19.77
CA SER A 227 6.78 -14.66 19.30
C SER A 227 6.97 -16.10 19.82
N ALA A 228 7.99 -16.81 19.32
CA ALA A 228 8.32 -18.13 19.86
C ALA A 228 8.78 -18.07 21.34
N GLN A 229 9.25 -16.90 21.79
CA GLN A 229 9.64 -16.61 23.17
C GLN A 229 8.49 -16.01 24.00
N GLY A 230 7.25 -16.04 23.48
CA GLY A 230 6.09 -15.50 24.19
C GLY A 230 6.02 -13.97 24.26
N SER A 231 6.81 -13.25 23.45
CA SER A 231 6.73 -11.78 23.37
C SER A 231 5.49 -11.35 22.58
N LEU A 232 4.73 -10.38 23.09
CA LEU A 232 3.52 -9.89 22.43
C LEU A 232 3.83 -9.14 21.14
N GLN A 233 3.02 -9.42 20.12
CA GLN A 233 3.12 -8.82 18.80
C GLN A 233 1.75 -8.36 18.29
N LEU A 234 1.73 -7.21 17.62
CA LEU A 234 0.58 -6.66 16.90
C LEU A 234 0.75 -6.92 15.41
N ILE A 235 -0.32 -7.35 14.76
CA ILE A 235 -0.45 -7.41 13.30
C ILE A 235 -1.33 -6.25 12.86
N LEU A 236 -0.77 -5.36 12.05
CA LEU A 236 -1.51 -4.22 11.50
C LEU A 236 -0.99 -3.91 10.09
N ASN A 237 -1.89 -3.81 9.12
CA ASN A 237 -1.58 -3.45 7.73
C ASN A 237 -0.42 -4.26 7.13
N ARG A 238 -0.46 -5.60 7.30
CA ARG A 238 0.59 -6.54 6.83
C ARG A 238 1.97 -6.36 7.48
N PHE A 239 2.06 -5.53 8.51
CA PHE A 239 3.24 -5.37 9.34
C PHE A 239 3.06 -6.03 10.71
N LEU A 240 4.18 -6.25 11.37
CA LEU A 240 4.31 -6.92 12.67
C LEU A 240 5.09 -5.96 13.56
N TYR A 241 4.62 -5.81 14.79
CA TYR A 241 5.23 -4.93 15.77
C TYR A 241 5.39 -5.65 17.10
N TYR A 242 6.52 -5.48 17.78
CA TYR A 242 6.70 -5.89 19.17
C TYR A 242 6.09 -4.88 20.12
N LEU A 243 5.43 -5.37 21.18
CA LEU A 243 5.04 -4.53 22.29
C LEU A 243 6.30 -3.99 23.00
N LYS A 244 6.42 -2.67 23.11
CA LYS A 244 7.50 -2.02 23.84
C LYS A 244 7.12 -1.80 25.30
N TYR A 245 5.95 -1.21 25.54
CA TYR A 245 5.40 -1.01 26.88
C TYR A 245 3.89 -0.77 26.81
N THR A 246 3.23 -1.00 27.94
CA THR A 246 1.83 -0.65 28.20
C THR A 246 1.80 0.37 29.33
N LYS A 247 1.11 1.49 29.12
CA LYS A 247 0.87 2.52 30.15
C LYS A 247 -0.31 2.13 31.04
N GLN A 248 -0.45 2.78 32.19
CA GLN A 248 -1.54 2.55 33.13
C GLN A 248 -2.94 2.81 32.52
N ASP A 249 -3.03 3.71 31.55
CA ASP A 249 -4.28 4.05 30.85
C ASP A 249 -4.63 3.06 29.71
N HIS A 250 -3.95 1.91 29.67
CA HIS A 250 -4.02 0.90 28.61
C HIS A 250 -3.54 1.38 27.22
N THR A 251 -2.82 2.50 27.16
CA THR A 251 -2.13 2.90 25.94
C THR A 251 -0.86 2.07 25.76
N ARG A 252 -0.72 1.43 24.59
CA ARG A 252 0.39 0.53 24.25
C ARG A 252 1.22 1.13 23.13
N GLN A 253 2.55 1.13 23.29
CA GLN A 253 3.46 1.46 22.20
C GLN A 253 4.04 0.18 21.59
N TRP A 254 3.93 0.08 20.28
CA TRP A 254 4.41 -1.02 19.47
C TRP A 254 5.51 -0.52 18.53
N ARG A 255 6.57 -1.30 18.35
CA ARG A 255 7.67 -0.97 17.43
C ARG A 255 7.81 -2.07 16.40
N CYS A 256 8.06 -1.72 15.14
CA CYS A 256 8.23 -2.69 14.06
C CYS A 256 9.20 -3.81 14.46
N VAL A 257 8.92 -5.06 14.12
CA VAL A 257 9.81 -6.20 14.45
C VAL A 257 11.21 -6.09 13.83
N ASP A 258 11.35 -5.32 12.75
CA ASP A 258 12.60 -5.11 12.00
C ASP A 258 13.32 -3.80 12.43
N TYR A 259 13.15 -3.39 13.69
CA TYR A 259 13.82 -2.20 14.25
C TYR A 259 15.30 -2.41 14.61
N LEU A 260 15.70 -3.66 14.89
CA LEU A 260 17.10 -4.03 15.20
C LEU A 260 17.80 -4.72 14.03
N THR A 261 17.08 -5.01 12.94
CA THR A 261 17.66 -5.60 11.74
C THR A 261 18.48 -4.56 10.97
N ARG A 262 19.17 -5.00 9.91
CA ARG A 262 19.99 -4.11 9.05
C ARG A 262 19.20 -2.91 8.50
N THR A 263 17.89 -3.08 8.30
CA THR A 263 16.96 -2.05 7.83
C THR A 263 16.64 -0.98 8.87
N LYS A 264 16.89 -1.22 10.17
CA LYS A 264 16.65 -0.30 11.29
C LYS A 264 15.30 0.44 11.16
N CYS A 265 14.22 -0.33 11.04
CA CYS A 265 12.90 0.24 10.78
C CYS A 265 12.47 1.24 11.87
N PRO A 266 12.08 2.48 11.51
CA PRO A 266 11.69 3.49 12.49
C PRO A 266 10.21 3.41 12.92
N ALA A 267 9.40 2.57 12.25
CA ALA A 267 7.95 2.58 12.41
C ALA A 267 7.49 2.17 13.82
N VAL A 268 6.54 2.95 14.35
CA VAL A 268 5.96 2.81 15.67
C VAL A 268 4.44 2.98 15.57
N VAL A 269 3.69 2.22 16.37
CA VAL A 269 2.24 2.33 16.48
C VAL A 269 1.86 2.51 17.94
N ILE A 270 0.87 3.36 18.21
CA ILE A 270 0.29 3.58 19.53
C ILE A 270 -1.17 3.17 19.47
N THR A 271 -1.60 2.32 20.40
CA THR A 271 -2.98 1.83 20.48
C THR A 271 -3.56 2.06 21.87
N LYS A 272 -4.87 2.16 22.01
CA LYS A 272 -5.57 2.12 23.30
C LYS A 272 -6.77 1.19 23.18
N GLY A 273 -6.80 0.14 24.00
CA GLY A 273 -7.74 -0.97 23.80
C GLY A 273 -7.58 -1.61 22.41
N ASN A 274 -8.69 -1.68 21.67
CA ASN A 274 -8.74 -2.23 20.30
C ASN A 274 -8.61 -1.15 19.21
N MET A 275 -8.24 0.07 19.57
CA MET A 275 -8.15 1.19 18.63
C MET A 275 -6.70 1.63 18.40
N VAL A 276 -6.39 1.98 17.16
CA VAL A 276 -5.11 2.62 16.81
C VAL A 276 -5.26 4.11 17.05
N LEU A 277 -4.42 4.66 17.94
CA LEU A 277 -4.38 6.10 18.21
C LEU A 277 -3.43 6.84 17.25
N GLN A 278 -2.27 6.25 16.98
CA GLN A 278 -1.25 6.90 16.16
C GLN A 278 -0.37 5.88 15.45
N ARG A 279 -0.01 6.17 14.19
CA ARG A 279 1.07 5.51 13.46
C ARG A 279 2.18 6.56 13.27
N ILE A 280 3.41 6.22 13.64
CA ILE A 280 4.55 7.14 13.69
C ILE A 280 5.65 6.55 12.80
N LEU A 281 6.07 7.32 11.80
CA LEU A 281 7.11 7.00 10.81
C LEU A 281 6.76 5.82 9.90
N ALA A 282 7.09 5.93 8.62
CA ALA A 282 6.84 4.90 7.62
C ALA A 282 7.79 3.69 7.79
N HIS A 283 7.34 2.53 7.31
CA HIS A 283 8.22 1.38 7.16
C HIS A 283 9.24 1.62 6.05
N LYS A 284 10.43 1.03 6.19
CA LYS A 284 11.54 1.14 5.24
C LYS A 284 11.91 -0.21 4.61
N HIS A 285 10.95 -1.13 4.63
CA HIS A 285 11.11 -2.51 4.19
C HIS A 285 9.75 -3.05 3.74
N LEU A 286 9.79 -4.14 2.96
CA LEU A 286 8.59 -4.83 2.49
C LEU A 286 7.74 -5.38 3.64
N PHE A 287 6.50 -5.76 3.33
CA PHE A 287 5.56 -6.34 4.28
C PHE A 287 6.07 -7.63 4.93
N HIS A 288 5.52 -7.96 6.09
CA HIS A 288 5.89 -9.16 6.84
C HIS A 288 5.03 -10.37 6.49
N ASP A 289 4.45 -10.46 5.30
CA ASP A 289 3.49 -11.50 4.93
C ASP A 289 4.01 -12.91 5.18
N LYS A 290 5.28 -13.19 4.83
CA LYS A 290 5.90 -14.49 5.10
C LYS A 290 5.93 -14.83 6.60
N LYS A 291 6.17 -13.85 7.47
CA LYS A 291 6.16 -14.03 8.94
C LYS A 291 4.73 -14.17 9.45
N ILE A 292 3.79 -13.37 8.94
CA ILE A 292 2.37 -13.39 9.32
C ILE A 292 1.71 -14.70 8.91
N LEU A 293 1.90 -15.16 7.66
CA LEU A 293 1.38 -16.42 7.16
C LEU A 293 1.84 -17.61 8.00
N LYS A 294 3.10 -17.61 8.45
CA LYS A 294 3.59 -18.63 9.39
C LYS A 294 2.83 -18.63 10.73
N LYS A 295 2.42 -17.46 11.23
CA LYS A 295 1.59 -17.35 12.45
C LYS A 295 0.17 -17.84 12.21
N VAL A 296 -0.43 -17.48 11.07
CA VAL A 296 -1.76 -17.91 10.67
C VAL A 296 -1.81 -19.44 10.50
N MET A 297 -0.83 -20.02 9.79
CA MET A 297 -0.72 -21.48 9.61
C MET A 297 -0.51 -22.22 10.94
N ALA A 298 0.15 -21.60 11.91
CA ALA A 298 0.31 -22.14 13.25
C ALA A 298 -0.92 -21.89 14.16
N ASN A 299 -2.01 -21.33 13.62
CA ASN A 299 -3.22 -20.92 14.34
C ASN A 299 -2.91 -20.06 15.59
N ASN A 300 -1.91 -19.18 15.47
CA ASN A 300 -1.37 -18.38 16.57
C ASN A 300 -1.65 -16.88 16.35
N VAL A 301 -2.87 -16.55 15.92
CA VAL A 301 -3.35 -15.18 15.71
C VAL A 301 -4.65 -15.00 16.47
N PHE A 302 -4.74 -13.92 17.24
CA PHE A 302 -5.81 -13.64 18.18
C PHE A 302 -6.49 -12.32 17.85
N THR A 303 -7.79 -12.22 18.08
CA THR A 303 -8.56 -10.97 17.94
C THR A 303 -8.72 -10.22 19.27
N ALA A 304 -8.53 -10.91 20.39
CA ALA A 304 -8.49 -10.32 21.72
C ALA A 304 -7.04 -10.24 22.22
N PHE A 305 -6.72 -9.12 22.87
CA PHE A 305 -5.38 -8.91 23.43
C PHE A 305 -5.08 -9.92 24.56
N ASP A 306 -6.07 -10.17 25.42
CA ASP A 306 -5.91 -11.02 26.61
C ASP A 306 -5.59 -12.47 26.25
N ASP A 307 -6.18 -12.99 25.16
CA ASP A 307 -5.88 -14.34 24.65
C ASP A 307 -4.42 -14.48 24.20
N ALA A 308 -3.90 -13.44 23.53
CA ALA A 308 -2.49 -13.40 23.13
C ALA A 308 -1.58 -13.29 24.34
N GLU A 309 -1.95 -12.49 25.34
CA GLU A 309 -1.17 -12.33 26.58
C GLU A 309 -1.08 -13.63 27.37
N GLN A 310 -2.20 -14.32 27.59
CA GLN A 310 -2.22 -15.62 28.27
C GLN A 310 -1.39 -16.67 27.52
N THR A 311 -1.47 -16.69 26.19
CA THR A 311 -0.66 -17.61 25.39
C THR A 311 0.84 -17.29 25.51
N GLY A 312 1.19 -16.01 25.52
CA GLY A 312 2.58 -15.56 25.71
C GLY A 312 3.15 -15.95 27.07
N LEU A 313 2.36 -15.83 28.15
CA LEU A 313 2.75 -16.26 29.50
C LEU A 313 3.01 -17.76 29.55
N LYS A 314 2.07 -18.59 29.05
CA LYS A 314 2.24 -20.05 29.00
C LYS A 314 3.51 -20.49 28.26
N LEU A 315 3.91 -19.77 27.21
CA LEU A 315 5.15 -20.07 26.47
C LEU A 315 6.41 -19.72 27.26
N LYS A 316 6.37 -18.65 28.07
CA LYS A 316 7.48 -18.27 28.95
C LYS A 316 7.62 -19.25 30.11
N ASP A 317 6.51 -19.67 30.71
CA ASP A 317 6.52 -20.60 31.84
C ASP A 317 7.12 -21.95 31.42
N LYS A 318 6.70 -22.49 30.27
CA LYS A 318 7.26 -23.73 29.70
C LYS A 318 8.77 -23.68 29.44
N GLN A 319 9.30 -22.51 29.08
CA GLN A 319 10.75 -22.35 28.85
C GLN A 319 11.53 -22.34 30.17
N THR A 320 10.92 -21.80 31.23
CA THR A 320 11.50 -21.75 32.57
C THR A 320 11.53 -23.14 33.22
N GLU A 321 10.50 -23.96 33.00
CA GLU A 321 10.45 -25.36 33.47
C GLU A 321 11.42 -26.30 32.72
N SER A 322 11.77 -25.98 31.48
CA SER A 322 12.68 -26.81 30.65
C SER A 322 14.17 -26.56 30.89
N ASN A 323 14.54 -25.60 31.75
CA ASN A 323 15.92 -25.18 31.95
C ASN A 323 16.26 -25.11 33.46
N PRO A 324 16.53 -26.25 34.13
CA PRO A 324 16.72 -26.31 35.58
C PRO A 324 18.09 -25.85 36.11
N ASP A 325 19.04 -25.46 35.24
CA ASP A 325 20.42 -25.15 35.64
C ASP A 325 20.75 -23.64 35.62
N SER A 326 20.04 -22.86 36.43
CA SER A 326 20.51 -21.51 36.81
C SER A 326 19.97 -21.09 38.17
N GLU A 327 20.51 -21.71 39.23
CA GLU A 327 20.69 -21.07 40.54
C GLU A 327 22.16 -20.77 40.78
#